data_AF-A0A257WGI2-F1
#
_entry.id   AF-A0A257WGI2-F1
#
_cell.length_a   1.000
_cell.length_b   1.000
_cell.length_c   1.000
_cell.angle_alpha   90.00
_cell.angle_beta   90.00
_cell.angle_gamma   90.00
#
_symmetry.space_group_name_H-M   'P 1'
#
loop_
_entity.id
_entity.type
_entity.pdbx_description
1 polymer ?
#
loop_
_entity_poly.entity_id
_entity_poly.type
_entity_poly.pdbx_seq_one_letter_code
_entity_poly.pdbx_strand_id
1 'polypeptide(L)'
;MLTLTATAQEWGKKVAETVMQQWAANPPGDPKKTWAYDIGVILKGLEGLWITTGDGRYFKTIQERIDHYVQEDGTIRNYELDEYNIDHVNNGKLLLTLYKVTGKAKYKKAADLLRQQLRTHPRTKEGGFWHKKIYPYQMWLDGLYMGSPFYAEYAATFGEDTAFTDVCRQFIWMEKHARDPQTGLLYHGWDESKAQAWANKETGCSPLFWGRAMGWYADGLVDALDYIPADHPLRAELIAILNRLIMAIEKEQDPATGLWYDILHYDGPGKEKNYLEASASSQYVYAIAKGVRKGYLPANKADIATRAYAGILRHFIREENGMTHLDGTVKVSGLGGKPYRDGSFTYYMGEPVIRDDPKGVGAFLLASVEIEWLRTQEKAKGKTVILDRFFNSEKRVGLNGKENYWHYIWEERSNAGFSFLGGVAERFGASLASLDIAPTTKNLKGKEVYILVDPDHQKDNPSPNYIDKASVKAIQKWVRKGGVLWLLANDSANCELTQFNILAEKFGIRFTSNSLNMVRNDAYEMGAIIPGVNPVFASGQQFFLKEISELNIAAPANILVNRNDQVIMATASYGKGKVFAVGDPWLYNEYVDGRRLPAGFSNYKAMEELLTWSLSIK
;
A
#
# COMPACT_ATOMS: atom_id res chain seq x y z
N MET A 1 -28.62 7.40 -13.79
CA MET A 1 -27.53 6.82 -14.60
C MET A 1 -26.24 7.51 -14.18
N LEU A 2 -25.41 6.84 -13.36
CA LEU A 2 -24.05 7.30 -13.07
C LEU A 2 -23.28 7.30 -14.40
N THR A 3 -22.73 8.44 -14.82
CA THR A 3 -21.85 8.52 -15.97
C THR A 3 -20.61 7.68 -15.68
N LEU A 4 -20.46 6.55 -16.39
CA LEU A 4 -19.34 5.61 -16.27
C LEU A 4 -18.02 6.17 -16.86
N THR A 5 -17.74 7.46 -16.65
CA THR A 5 -16.50 8.14 -17.11
C THR A 5 -15.46 8.25 -16.01
N ALA A 6 -15.85 8.16 -14.74
CA ALA A 6 -14.94 8.22 -13.58
C ALA A 6 -14.18 6.90 -13.40
N THR A 7 -12.87 6.98 -13.10
CA THR A 7 -12.04 5.81 -12.79
C THR A 7 -12.38 5.23 -11.41
N ALA A 8 -11.92 4.02 -11.12
CA ALA A 8 -12.13 3.41 -9.80
C ALA A 8 -11.56 4.28 -8.68
N GLN A 9 -10.36 4.86 -8.90
CA GLN A 9 -9.74 5.80 -7.97
C GLN A 9 -10.57 7.06 -7.74
N GLU A 10 -11.24 7.61 -8.76
CA GLU A 10 -12.12 8.79 -8.58
C GLU A 10 -13.35 8.47 -7.70
N TRP A 11 -13.94 7.28 -7.84
CA TRP A 11 -15.03 6.87 -6.93
C TRP A 11 -14.54 6.73 -5.48
N GLY A 12 -13.37 6.12 -5.28
CA GLY A 12 -12.74 6.05 -3.96
C GLY A 12 -12.50 7.44 -3.36
N LYS A 13 -11.97 8.39 -4.15
CA LYS A 13 -11.78 9.78 -3.72
C LYS A 13 -13.09 10.43 -3.29
N LYS A 14 -14.16 10.31 -4.08
CA LYS A 14 -15.47 10.91 -3.75
C LYS A 14 -16.06 10.40 -2.43
N VAL A 15 -15.97 9.09 -2.17
CA VAL A 15 -16.42 8.51 -0.89
C VAL A 15 -15.51 8.95 0.25
N ALA A 16 -14.18 8.98 0.04
CA ALA A 16 -13.23 9.47 1.04
C ALA A 16 -13.46 10.95 1.41
N GLU A 17 -13.73 11.82 0.43
CA GLU A 17 -14.07 13.23 0.66
C GLU A 17 -15.36 13.35 1.50
N THR A 18 -16.37 12.53 1.21
CA THR A 18 -17.61 12.50 1.99
C THR A 18 -17.33 12.18 3.47
N VAL A 19 -16.57 11.13 3.73
CA VAL A 19 -16.19 10.77 5.10
C VAL A 19 -15.35 11.85 5.77
N MET A 20 -14.35 12.40 5.08
CA MET A 20 -13.50 13.47 5.61
C MET A 20 -14.31 14.72 5.96
N GLN A 21 -15.30 15.10 5.14
CA GLN A 21 -16.22 16.19 5.43
C GLN A 21 -17.10 15.91 6.65
N GLN A 22 -17.70 14.71 6.73
CA GLN A 22 -18.50 14.29 7.89
C GLN A 22 -17.68 14.32 9.19
N TRP A 23 -16.43 13.90 9.11
CA TRP A 23 -15.46 13.90 10.20
C TRP A 23 -14.95 15.29 10.58
N ALA A 24 -14.86 16.22 9.63
CA ALA A 24 -14.54 17.62 9.91
C ALA A 24 -15.71 18.34 10.60
N ALA A 25 -16.95 18.05 10.18
CA ALA A 25 -18.16 18.56 10.82
C ALA A 25 -18.40 17.95 12.21
N ASN A 26 -17.95 16.71 12.43
CA ASN A 26 -18.03 15.99 13.70
C ASN A 26 -16.62 15.60 14.16
N PRO A 27 -15.80 16.57 14.61
CA PRO A 27 -14.47 16.27 15.12
C PRO A 27 -14.57 15.29 16.29
N PRO A 28 -13.51 14.53 16.59
CA PRO A 28 -13.53 13.58 17.69
C PRO A 28 -13.59 14.35 19.02
N GLY A 29 -14.81 14.65 19.46
CA GLY A 29 -15.10 15.52 20.61
C GLY A 29 -15.46 14.79 21.89
N ASP A 30 -15.60 13.45 21.86
CA ASP A 30 -15.87 12.67 23.06
C ASP A 30 -14.64 11.81 23.41
N PRO A 31 -13.90 12.14 24.48
CA PRO A 31 -12.79 11.34 24.98
C PRO A 31 -13.20 9.94 25.46
N LYS A 32 -14.51 9.61 25.51
CA LYS A 32 -15.04 8.25 25.74
C LYS A 32 -15.16 7.40 24.47
N LYS A 33 -14.88 7.93 23.27
CA LYS A 33 -14.83 7.10 22.05
C LYS A 33 -13.70 6.09 22.16
N THR A 34 -14.01 4.82 21.92
CA THR A 34 -13.13 3.68 22.13
C THR A 34 -12.09 3.56 21.02
N TRP A 35 -10.94 2.97 21.33
CA TRP A 35 -9.93 2.55 20.35
C TRP A 35 -10.49 1.38 19.50
N ALA A 36 -11.34 1.72 18.53
CA ALA A 36 -12.08 0.77 17.72
C ALA A 36 -11.40 0.51 16.36
N TYR A 37 -11.45 -0.75 15.92
CA TYR A 37 -10.78 -1.21 14.70
C TYR A 37 -11.36 -0.61 13.41
N ASP A 38 -12.63 -0.21 13.46
CA ASP A 38 -13.42 0.20 12.30
C ASP A 38 -13.02 1.58 11.76
N ILE A 39 -12.53 2.46 12.63
CA ILE A 39 -11.81 3.67 12.22
C ILE A 39 -10.56 3.29 11.43
N GLY A 40 -9.78 2.31 11.92
CA GLY A 40 -8.59 1.82 11.24
C GLY A 40 -8.87 1.28 9.84
N VAL A 41 -10.04 0.67 9.63
CA VAL A 41 -10.47 0.17 8.31
C VAL A 41 -10.60 1.32 7.31
N ILE A 42 -11.30 2.42 7.65
CA ILE A 42 -11.37 3.62 6.79
C ILE A 42 -9.97 4.18 6.55
N LEU A 43 -9.19 4.36 7.62
CA LEU A 43 -7.88 4.99 7.53
C LEU A 43 -6.89 4.19 6.68
N LYS A 44 -6.99 2.86 6.62
CA LYS A 44 -6.24 2.02 5.67
C LYS A 44 -6.66 2.28 4.22
N GLY A 45 -7.95 2.51 3.98
CA GLY A 45 -8.44 2.98 2.67
C GLY A 45 -7.87 4.34 2.28
N LEU A 46 -7.83 5.29 3.22
CA LEU A 46 -7.19 6.61 3.00
C LEU A 46 -5.68 6.46 2.76
N GLU A 47 -5.00 5.51 3.40
CA GLU A 47 -3.58 5.24 3.13
C GLU A 47 -3.38 4.77 1.68
N GLY A 48 -4.24 3.87 1.19
CA GLY A 48 -4.20 3.44 -0.21
C GLY A 48 -4.40 4.60 -1.18
N LEU A 49 -5.33 5.52 -0.88
CA LEU A 49 -5.52 6.73 -1.67
C LEU A 49 -4.31 7.68 -1.59
N TRP A 50 -3.75 7.89 -0.41
CA TRP A 50 -2.54 8.71 -0.22
C TRP A 50 -1.39 8.22 -1.10
N ILE A 51 -1.06 6.92 -1.02
CA ILE A 51 0.05 6.31 -1.78
C ILE A 51 -0.15 6.45 -3.30
N THR A 52 -1.41 6.42 -3.76
CA THR A 52 -1.74 6.44 -5.19
C THR A 52 -2.01 7.81 -5.79
N THR A 53 -2.16 8.83 -4.94
CA THR A 53 -2.48 10.20 -5.35
C THR A 53 -1.39 11.21 -5.01
N GLY A 54 -0.56 10.91 -4.00
CA GLY A 54 0.30 11.90 -3.37
C GLY A 54 -0.47 13.01 -2.66
N ASP A 55 -1.76 12.81 -2.33
CA ASP A 55 -2.56 13.83 -1.65
C ASP A 55 -2.35 13.76 -0.13
N GLY A 56 -1.58 14.71 0.40
CA GLY A 56 -1.22 14.78 1.82
C GLY A 56 -2.40 14.99 2.77
N ARG A 57 -3.59 15.40 2.28
CA ARG A 57 -4.80 15.53 3.13
C ARG A 57 -5.22 14.19 3.73
N TYR A 58 -5.04 13.10 2.98
CA TYR A 58 -5.30 11.75 3.47
C TYR A 58 -4.34 11.37 4.60
N PHE A 59 -3.03 11.57 4.42
CA PHE A 59 -2.04 11.31 5.46
C PHE A 59 -2.28 12.15 6.71
N LYS A 60 -2.57 13.45 6.53
CA LYS A 60 -2.89 14.36 7.64
C LYS A 60 -4.10 13.85 8.41
N THR A 61 -5.16 13.43 7.73
CA THR A 61 -6.35 12.85 8.37
C THR A 61 -6.01 11.58 9.16
N ILE A 62 -5.18 10.68 8.60
CA ILE A 62 -4.71 9.48 9.30
C ILE A 62 -3.97 9.87 10.58
N GLN A 63 -3.03 10.81 10.49
CA GLN A 63 -2.24 11.25 11.63
C GLN A 63 -3.11 11.89 12.71
N GLU A 64 -4.00 12.82 12.35
CA GLU A 64 -4.89 13.50 13.30
C GLU A 64 -5.81 12.50 14.04
N ARG A 65 -6.34 11.51 13.32
CA ARG A 65 -7.25 10.51 13.90
C ARG A 65 -6.53 9.54 14.82
N ILE A 66 -5.30 9.16 14.50
CA ILE A 66 -4.48 8.31 15.39
C ILE A 66 -3.95 9.09 16.59
N ASP A 67 -3.51 10.34 16.40
CA ASP A 67 -3.02 11.22 17.46
C ASP A 67 -4.10 11.57 18.50
N HIS A 68 -5.38 11.48 18.14
CA HIS A 68 -6.48 11.56 19.11
C HIS A 68 -6.36 10.50 20.22
N TYR A 69 -5.87 9.31 19.89
CA TYR A 69 -5.72 8.21 20.84
C TYR A 69 -4.29 8.09 21.38
N VAL A 70 -3.28 8.22 20.52
CA VAL A 70 -1.87 7.97 20.86
C VAL A 70 -1.23 9.21 21.47
N GLN A 71 -0.86 9.12 22.74
CA GLN A 71 -0.20 10.20 23.48
C GLN A 71 1.30 10.25 23.16
N GLU A 72 1.95 11.37 23.51
CA GLU A 72 3.40 11.58 23.26
C GLU A 72 4.30 10.55 23.98
N ASP A 73 3.85 10.00 25.11
CA ASP A 73 4.56 8.94 25.82
C ASP A 73 4.40 7.56 25.16
N GLY A 74 3.50 7.42 24.18
CA GLY A 74 3.19 6.17 23.48
C GLY A 74 2.00 5.39 24.06
N THR A 75 1.35 5.88 25.12
CA THR A 75 0.11 5.28 25.62
C THR A 75 -1.05 5.50 24.65
N ILE A 76 -2.00 4.56 24.64
CA ILE A 76 -3.18 4.60 23.77
C ILE A 76 -4.41 4.80 24.66
N ARG A 77 -5.15 5.90 24.45
CA ARG A 77 -6.39 6.16 25.19
C ARG A 77 -7.43 5.07 24.93
N ASN A 78 -8.13 4.65 25.99
CA ASN A 78 -9.21 3.65 25.93
C ASN A 78 -8.77 2.31 25.32
N TYR A 79 -7.51 1.94 25.56
CA TYR A 79 -6.94 0.65 25.23
C TYR A 79 -6.41 0.00 26.50
N GLU A 80 -6.90 -1.21 26.78
CA GLU A 80 -6.48 -2.00 27.93
C GLU A 80 -5.95 -3.35 27.43
N LEU A 81 -4.67 -3.64 27.71
CA LEU A 81 -4.02 -4.88 27.27
C LEU A 81 -4.73 -6.12 27.87
N ASP A 82 -5.17 -6.02 29.12
CA ASP A 82 -5.75 -7.14 29.88
C ASP A 82 -7.14 -7.58 29.39
N GLU A 83 -7.76 -6.82 28.50
CA GLU A 83 -8.95 -7.26 27.76
C GLU A 83 -8.63 -8.34 26.72
N TYR A 84 -7.37 -8.39 26.26
CA TYR A 84 -6.90 -9.25 25.17
C TYR A 84 -7.90 -9.30 24.02
N ASN A 85 -8.36 -8.13 23.58
CA ASN A 85 -9.27 -7.98 22.46
C ASN A 85 -8.45 -7.89 21.16
N ILE A 86 -8.55 -8.87 20.27
CA ILE A 86 -7.77 -8.86 19.03
C ILE A 86 -8.16 -7.69 18.11
N ASP A 87 -9.39 -7.18 18.22
CA ASP A 87 -9.87 -6.02 17.44
C ASP A 87 -9.02 -4.77 17.70
N HIS A 88 -8.55 -4.59 18.94
CA HIS A 88 -7.72 -3.45 19.31
C HIS A 88 -6.35 -3.44 18.60
N VAL A 89 -5.93 -4.56 18.02
CA VAL A 89 -4.64 -4.68 17.34
C VAL A 89 -4.68 -4.10 15.92
N ASN A 90 -5.84 -4.07 15.25
CA ASN A 90 -5.96 -3.71 13.83
C ASN A 90 -5.39 -2.32 13.51
N ASN A 91 -5.64 -1.35 14.39
CA ASN A 91 -5.16 0.03 14.22
C ASN A 91 -3.63 0.14 14.33
N GLY A 92 -2.95 -0.88 14.86
CA GLY A 92 -1.49 -0.98 14.90
C GLY A 92 -0.83 -0.91 13.53
N LYS A 93 -1.52 -1.34 12.46
CA LYS A 93 -1.05 -1.20 11.07
C LYS A 93 -0.73 0.27 10.73
N LEU A 94 -1.57 1.20 11.20
CA LEU A 94 -1.40 2.63 10.96
C LEU A 94 -0.30 3.24 11.84
N LEU A 95 -0.07 2.70 13.02
CA LEU A 95 1.07 3.08 13.87
C LEU A 95 2.40 2.78 13.15
N LEU A 96 2.50 1.62 12.50
CA LEU A 96 3.68 1.25 11.72
C LEU A 96 3.87 2.17 10.51
N THR A 97 2.80 2.49 9.77
CA THR A 97 2.84 3.50 8.70
C THR A 97 3.33 4.85 9.21
N LEU A 98 2.70 5.39 10.26
CA LEU A 98 3.06 6.70 10.82
C LEU A 98 4.50 6.71 11.35
N TYR A 99 4.95 5.62 11.97
CA TYR A 99 6.33 5.50 12.41
C TYR A 99 7.32 5.50 11.24
N LYS A 100 7.11 4.65 10.23
CA LYS A 100 8.00 4.54 9.06
C LYS A 100 8.10 5.86 8.27
N VAL A 101 7.03 6.66 8.25
CA VAL A 101 6.98 7.93 7.52
C VAL A 101 7.54 9.09 8.33
N THR A 102 7.26 9.15 9.64
CA THR A 102 7.57 10.32 10.48
C THR A 102 8.76 10.14 11.43
N GLY A 103 9.16 8.91 11.70
CA GLY A 103 10.18 8.58 12.71
C GLY A 103 9.78 8.86 14.16
N LYS A 104 8.56 9.35 14.43
CA LYS A 104 8.14 9.76 15.78
C LYS A 104 8.04 8.55 16.72
N ALA A 105 8.79 8.58 17.82
CA ALA A 105 8.91 7.48 18.77
C ALA A 105 7.57 7.05 19.41
N LYS A 106 6.61 7.97 19.58
CA LYS A 106 5.29 7.66 20.17
C LYS A 106 4.55 6.54 19.43
N TYR A 107 4.62 6.53 18.09
CA TYR A 107 3.96 5.51 17.27
C TYR A 107 4.62 4.14 17.44
N LYS A 108 5.95 4.10 17.52
CA LYS A 108 6.67 2.86 17.81
C LYS A 108 6.28 2.31 19.18
N LYS A 109 6.31 3.13 20.23
CA LYS A 109 5.93 2.71 21.59
C LYS A 109 4.50 2.16 21.65
N ALA A 110 3.56 2.82 20.96
CA ALA A 110 2.18 2.34 20.86
C ALA A 110 2.10 0.99 20.08
N ALA A 111 2.88 0.83 19.00
CA ALA A 111 2.97 -0.45 18.29
C ALA A 111 3.61 -1.55 19.15
N ASP A 112 4.66 -1.24 19.91
CA ASP A 112 5.31 -2.16 20.85
C ASP A 112 4.31 -2.67 21.92
N LEU A 113 3.42 -1.79 22.40
CA LEU A 113 2.35 -2.15 23.33
C LEU A 113 1.35 -3.15 22.72
N LEU A 114 0.88 -2.91 21.49
CA LEU A 114 0.01 -3.86 20.78
C LEU A 114 0.73 -5.17 20.46
N ARG A 115 2.02 -5.11 20.14
CA ARG A 115 2.85 -6.31 19.95
C ARG A 115 2.98 -7.10 21.25
N GLN A 116 3.13 -6.42 22.39
CA GLN A 116 3.20 -7.04 23.72
C GLN A 116 1.92 -7.81 24.03
N GLN A 117 0.73 -7.26 23.70
CA GLN A 117 -0.53 -8.01 23.79
C GLN A 117 -0.42 -9.35 23.05
N LEU A 118 0.03 -9.36 21.78
CA LEU A 118 0.15 -10.59 20.99
C LEU A 118 1.15 -11.62 21.57
N ARG A 119 2.13 -11.19 22.39
CA ARG A 119 3.06 -12.11 23.07
C ARG A 119 2.38 -12.91 24.16
N THR A 120 1.46 -12.28 24.90
CA THR A 120 0.78 -12.89 26.05
C THR A 120 -0.70 -13.19 25.78
N HIS A 121 -1.18 -12.95 24.55
CA HIS A 121 -2.57 -13.15 24.16
C HIS A 121 -2.99 -14.62 24.36
N PRO A 122 -4.12 -14.90 25.05
CA PRO A 122 -4.61 -16.26 25.26
C PRO A 122 -4.84 -17.01 23.95
N ARG A 123 -4.58 -18.32 23.96
CA ARG A 123 -4.61 -19.16 22.75
C ARG A 123 -5.37 -20.46 22.97
N THR A 124 -5.89 -21.02 21.88
CA THR A 124 -6.35 -22.41 21.79
C THR A 124 -5.17 -23.37 22.03
N LYS A 125 -5.43 -24.68 22.18
CA LYS A 125 -4.37 -25.67 22.43
C LYS A 125 -3.36 -25.76 21.30
N GLU A 126 -3.78 -25.51 20.05
CA GLU A 126 -2.90 -25.48 18.88
C GLU A 126 -2.20 -24.12 18.67
N GLY A 127 -2.48 -23.13 19.52
CA GLY A 127 -1.82 -21.83 19.51
C GLY A 127 -2.55 -20.73 18.73
N GLY A 128 -3.81 -20.94 18.33
CA GLY A 128 -4.63 -19.92 17.69
C GLY A 128 -5.10 -18.85 18.68
N PHE A 129 -5.02 -17.57 18.34
CA PHE A 129 -5.45 -16.50 19.25
C PHE A 129 -6.94 -16.59 19.58
N TRP A 130 -7.28 -16.50 20.85
CA TRP A 130 -8.66 -16.23 21.24
C TRP A 130 -9.09 -14.89 20.65
N HIS A 131 -10.32 -14.81 20.15
CA HIS A 131 -10.82 -13.56 19.59
C HIS A 131 -10.81 -12.45 20.66
N LYS A 132 -11.27 -12.75 21.88
CA LYS A 132 -11.17 -11.88 23.06
C LYS A 132 -11.00 -12.71 24.32
N LYS A 133 -10.49 -12.12 25.42
CA LYS A 133 -10.49 -12.80 26.74
C LYS A 133 -11.87 -13.27 27.17
N ILE A 134 -12.90 -12.49 26.83
CA ILE A 134 -14.31 -12.81 27.12
C ILE A 134 -14.90 -13.91 26.20
N TYR A 135 -14.17 -14.30 25.15
CA TYR A 135 -14.52 -15.38 24.23
C TYR A 135 -13.45 -16.48 24.29
N PRO A 136 -13.35 -17.19 25.41
CA PRO A 136 -12.31 -18.20 25.60
C PRO A 136 -12.45 -19.33 24.58
N TYR A 137 -11.30 -19.83 24.11
CA TYR A 137 -11.17 -20.93 23.14
C TYR A 137 -11.78 -20.68 21.76
N GLN A 138 -12.20 -19.45 21.46
CA GLN A 138 -12.86 -19.10 20.22
C GLN A 138 -11.92 -18.37 19.26
N MET A 139 -11.82 -18.86 18.03
CA MET A 139 -11.21 -18.13 16.92
C MET A 139 -12.31 -17.71 15.94
N TRP A 140 -12.32 -16.43 15.56
CA TRP A 140 -13.25 -15.89 14.57
C TRP A 140 -12.46 -15.41 13.37
N LEU A 141 -13.01 -15.56 12.16
CA LEU A 141 -12.35 -15.15 10.91
C LEU A 141 -11.91 -13.67 10.93
N ASP A 142 -12.73 -12.81 11.54
CA ASP A 142 -12.46 -11.38 11.76
C ASP A 142 -11.09 -11.15 12.39
N GLY A 143 -10.77 -11.91 13.44
CA GLY A 143 -9.52 -11.77 14.21
C GLY A 143 -8.26 -11.96 13.37
N LEU A 144 -8.36 -12.63 12.22
CA LEU A 144 -7.23 -12.90 11.34
C LEU A 144 -6.83 -11.62 10.60
N TYR A 145 -7.79 -10.78 10.21
CA TYR A 145 -7.48 -9.44 9.70
C TYR A 145 -7.00 -8.51 10.80
N MET A 146 -7.57 -8.59 11.99
CA MET A 146 -7.26 -7.64 13.07
C MET A 146 -5.82 -7.82 13.59
N GLY A 147 -5.39 -9.07 13.79
CA GLY A 147 -4.08 -9.36 14.38
C GLY A 147 -2.97 -9.65 13.35
N SER A 148 -3.24 -10.53 12.38
CA SER A 148 -2.17 -11.18 11.62
C SER A 148 -1.35 -10.25 10.71
N PRO A 149 -1.94 -9.30 9.96
CA PRO A 149 -1.16 -8.40 9.11
C PRO A 149 -0.32 -7.41 9.93
N PHE A 150 -0.85 -6.90 11.06
CA PHE A 150 -0.05 -6.07 11.98
C PHE A 150 1.13 -6.89 12.52
N TYR A 151 0.88 -8.13 12.92
CA TYR A 151 1.92 -9.00 13.46
C TYR A 151 3.02 -9.29 12.42
N ALA A 152 2.64 -9.60 11.18
CA ALA A 152 3.59 -9.81 10.09
C ALA A 152 4.40 -8.55 9.75
N GLU A 153 3.74 -7.40 9.65
CA GLU A 153 4.39 -6.11 9.36
C GLU A 153 5.35 -5.69 10.47
N TYR A 154 4.94 -5.85 11.74
CA TYR A 154 5.77 -5.57 12.89
C TYR A 154 7.02 -6.45 12.86
N ALA A 155 6.85 -7.76 12.61
CA ALA A 155 7.97 -8.70 12.54
C ALA A 155 8.97 -8.34 11.44
N ALA A 156 8.49 -8.02 10.23
CA ALA A 156 9.33 -7.58 9.12
C ALA A 156 10.07 -6.26 9.43
N THR A 157 9.39 -5.32 10.09
CA THR A 157 9.95 -3.99 10.40
C THR A 157 11.05 -4.06 11.45
N PHE A 158 10.87 -4.88 12.49
CA PHE A 158 11.77 -4.92 13.65
C PHE A 158 12.66 -6.18 13.72
N GLY A 159 12.61 -7.05 12.70
CA GLY A 159 13.48 -8.24 12.61
C GLY A 159 13.10 -9.39 13.53
N GLU A 160 11.80 -9.62 13.75
CA GLU A 160 11.31 -10.75 14.55
C GLU A 160 11.00 -11.99 13.70
N ASP A 161 11.98 -12.51 12.98
CA ASP A 161 11.79 -13.55 11.94
C ASP A 161 11.04 -14.80 12.44
N THR A 162 11.16 -15.15 13.73
CA THR A 162 10.46 -16.30 14.32
C THR A 162 8.93 -16.13 14.36
N ALA A 163 8.43 -14.90 14.26
CA ALA A 163 7.00 -14.60 14.28
C ALA A 163 6.24 -15.05 13.03
N PHE A 164 6.90 -15.12 11.86
CA PHE A 164 6.22 -15.44 10.60
C PHE A 164 5.57 -16.82 10.60
N THR A 165 6.20 -17.80 11.26
CA THR A 165 5.61 -19.14 11.42
C THR A 165 4.33 -19.10 12.26
N ASP A 166 4.29 -18.30 13.33
CA ASP A 166 3.10 -18.12 14.17
C ASP A 166 1.97 -17.42 13.37
N VAL A 167 2.30 -16.34 12.64
CA VAL A 167 1.36 -15.67 11.72
C VAL A 167 0.74 -16.68 10.74
N CYS A 168 1.55 -17.48 10.06
CA CYS A 168 1.07 -18.48 9.10
C CYS A 168 0.14 -19.51 9.76
N ARG A 169 0.49 -19.97 10.96
CA ARG A 169 -0.30 -20.95 11.71
C ARG A 169 -1.69 -20.44 12.09
N GLN A 170 -1.85 -19.13 12.37
CA GLN A 170 -3.17 -18.57 12.64
C GLN A 170 -4.16 -18.85 11.50
N PHE A 171 -3.74 -18.64 10.25
CA PHE A 171 -4.56 -18.94 9.06
C PHE A 171 -4.77 -20.45 8.89
N ILE A 172 -3.70 -21.24 9.00
CA ILE A 172 -3.77 -22.70 8.81
C ILE A 172 -4.74 -23.35 9.81
N TRP A 173 -4.80 -22.86 11.06
CA TRP A 173 -5.74 -23.37 12.05
C TRP A 173 -7.19 -23.02 11.73
N MET A 174 -7.48 -21.80 11.29
CA MET A 174 -8.84 -21.47 10.86
C MET A 174 -9.26 -22.24 9.61
N GLU A 175 -8.37 -22.38 8.62
CA GLU A 175 -8.63 -23.22 7.45
C GLU A 175 -8.95 -24.65 7.86
N LYS A 176 -8.18 -25.22 8.79
CA LYS A 176 -8.35 -26.61 9.23
C LYS A 176 -9.69 -26.86 9.92
N HIS A 177 -10.14 -25.92 10.77
CA HIS A 177 -11.29 -26.17 11.65
C HIS A 177 -12.59 -25.55 11.15
N ALA A 178 -12.53 -24.36 10.56
CA ALA A 178 -13.72 -23.61 10.17
C ALA A 178 -14.14 -23.86 8.71
N ARG A 179 -13.28 -24.47 7.88
CA ARG A 179 -13.62 -24.76 6.48
C ARG A 179 -14.60 -25.92 6.38
N ASP A 180 -15.72 -25.68 5.72
CA ASP A 180 -16.64 -26.73 5.31
C ASP A 180 -16.05 -27.52 4.13
N PRO A 181 -15.89 -28.85 4.23
CA PRO A 181 -15.33 -29.66 3.15
C PRO A 181 -16.20 -29.69 1.89
N GLN A 182 -17.52 -29.44 1.99
CA GLN A 182 -18.44 -29.56 0.84
C GLN A 182 -18.39 -28.33 -0.06
N THR A 183 -18.62 -27.15 0.51
CA THR A 183 -18.66 -25.87 -0.21
C THR A 183 -17.27 -25.26 -0.38
N GLY A 184 -16.39 -25.51 0.60
CA GLY A 184 -15.09 -24.84 0.73
C GLY A 184 -15.15 -23.46 1.38
N LEU A 185 -16.33 -23.00 1.80
CA LEU A 185 -16.52 -21.78 2.58
C LEU A 185 -16.07 -22.00 4.04
N LEU A 186 -15.82 -20.91 4.77
CA LEU A 186 -15.44 -20.97 6.18
C LEU A 186 -16.56 -20.40 7.06
N TYR A 187 -16.89 -21.13 8.12
CA TYR A 187 -17.81 -20.67 9.17
C TYR A 187 -17.23 -19.45 9.90
N HIS A 188 -18.09 -18.52 10.32
CA HIS A 188 -17.70 -17.27 10.99
C HIS A 188 -16.77 -17.51 12.20
N GLY A 189 -17.13 -18.43 13.08
CA GLY A 189 -16.35 -18.73 14.28
C GLY A 189 -16.22 -20.22 14.58
N TRP A 190 -15.14 -20.56 15.27
CA TRP A 190 -14.86 -21.90 15.80
C TRP A 190 -14.56 -21.80 17.30
N ASP A 191 -15.25 -22.60 18.10
CA ASP A 191 -15.01 -22.78 19.53
C ASP A 191 -14.39 -24.16 19.78
N GLU A 192 -13.08 -24.18 20.10
CA GLU A 192 -12.34 -25.42 20.40
C GLU A 192 -12.96 -26.18 21.58
N SER A 193 -13.56 -25.47 22.54
CA SER A 193 -14.21 -26.07 23.71
C SER A 193 -15.61 -26.60 23.43
N LYS A 194 -16.25 -26.15 22.33
CA LYS A 194 -17.63 -26.44 21.93
C LYS A 194 -18.68 -26.09 23.00
N ALA A 195 -18.31 -25.22 23.94
CA ALA A 195 -19.14 -24.83 25.08
C ALA A 195 -20.20 -23.80 24.68
N GLN A 196 -19.94 -22.98 23.66
CA GLN A 196 -20.94 -22.04 23.15
C GLN A 196 -22.18 -22.76 22.61
N ALA A 197 -23.36 -22.17 22.78
CA ALA A 197 -24.61 -22.73 22.29
C ALA A 197 -24.71 -22.68 20.76
N TRP A 198 -24.13 -21.66 20.12
CA TRP A 198 -24.01 -21.59 18.66
C TRP A 198 -23.04 -22.63 18.07
N ALA A 199 -22.13 -23.18 18.89
CA ALA A 199 -21.10 -24.09 18.43
C ALA A 199 -21.66 -25.49 18.20
N ASN A 200 -21.47 -26.00 16.98
CA ASN A 200 -21.75 -27.38 16.62
C ASN A 200 -20.99 -28.34 17.57
N LYS A 201 -21.67 -29.38 18.07
CA LYS A 201 -21.10 -30.26 19.11
C LYS A 201 -20.05 -31.24 18.61
N GLU A 202 -19.98 -31.46 17.30
CA GLU A 202 -18.95 -32.28 16.66
C GLU A 202 -17.77 -31.43 16.20
N THR A 203 -18.02 -30.32 15.51
CA THR A 203 -16.97 -29.52 14.86
C THR A 203 -16.50 -28.31 15.68
N GLY A 204 -17.38 -27.75 16.52
CA GLY A 204 -17.15 -26.48 17.22
C GLY A 204 -17.48 -25.23 16.38
N CYS A 205 -17.90 -25.40 15.13
CA CYS A 205 -18.16 -24.28 14.22
C CYS A 205 -19.52 -23.60 14.48
N SER A 206 -19.58 -22.31 14.16
CA SER A 206 -20.84 -21.56 14.02
C SER A 206 -21.67 -22.07 12.85
N PRO A 207 -22.99 -21.83 12.81
CA PRO A 207 -23.86 -22.54 11.87
C PRO A 207 -23.85 -22.00 10.42
N LEU A 208 -23.36 -20.77 10.18
CA LEU A 208 -23.52 -20.10 8.88
C LEU A 208 -22.22 -19.46 8.35
N PHE A 209 -22.19 -19.26 7.04
CA PHE A 209 -21.10 -18.59 6.30
C PHE A 209 -21.40 -17.11 6.13
N TRP A 210 -20.91 -16.30 7.06
CA TRP A 210 -21.10 -14.85 7.01
C TRP A 210 -20.09 -14.20 6.05
N GLY A 211 -20.60 -13.43 5.08
CA GLY A 211 -19.83 -12.85 3.99
C GLY A 211 -18.69 -11.95 4.46
N ARG A 212 -18.96 -11.01 5.37
CA ARG A 212 -17.90 -10.11 5.84
C ARG A 212 -16.82 -10.83 6.66
N ALA A 213 -17.17 -11.86 7.44
CA ALA A 213 -16.17 -12.65 8.16
C ALA A 213 -15.19 -13.33 7.19
N MET A 214 -15.71 -13.93 6.10
CA MET A 214 -14.86 -14.45 5.03
C MET A 214 -14.07 -13.35 4.31
N GLY A 215 -14.65 -12.17 4.13
CA GLY A 215 -13.95 -10.99 3.63
C GLY A 215 -12.72 -10.63 4.47
N TRP A 216 -12.87 -10.57 5.79
CA TRP A 216 -11.74 -10.33 6.70
C TRP A 216 -10.66 -11.40 6.59
N TYR A 217 -11.05 -12.67 6.45
CA TYR A 217 -10.09 -13.74 6.26
C TYR A 217 -9.29 -13.56 4.96
N ALA A 218 -9.96 -13.19 3.86
CA ALA A 218 -9.33 -12.92 2.58
C ALA A 218 -8.39 -11.70 2.64
N ASP A 219 -8.84 -10.59 3.22
CA ASP A 219 -8.04 -9.38 3.43
C ASP A 219 -6.80 -9.66 4.29
N GLY A 220 -6.98 -10.42 5.38
CA GLY A 220 -5.90 -10.82 6.28
C GLY A 220 -4.82 -11.63 5.57
N LEU A 221 -5.21 -12.58 4.69
CA LEU A 221 -4.28 -13.39 3.92
C LEU A 221 -3.42 -12.53 2.98
N VAL A 222 -4.05 -11.68 2.15
CA VAL A 222 -3.33 -10.88 1.16
C VAL A 222 -2.44 -9.83 1.80
N ASP A 223 -2.83 -9.26 2.95
CA ASP A 223 -2.05 -8.26 3.66
C ASP A 223 -0.90 -8.88 4.45
N ALA A 224 -1.08 -10.04 5.08
CA ALA A 224 0.02 -10.74 5.75
C ALA A 224 1.08 -11.23 4.74
N LEU A 225 0.66 -11.70 3.55
CA LEU A 225 1.55 -12.19 2.50
C LEU A 225 2.53 -11.13 1.97
N ASP A 226 2.23 -9.85 2.11
CA ASP A 226 3.14 -8.75 1.72
C ASP A 226 4.41 -8.70 2.58
N TYR A 227 4.36 -9.23 3.80
CA TYR A 227 5.46 -9.15 4.77
C TYR A 227 6.13 -10.51 5.04
N ILE A 228 5.47 -11.62 4.71
CA ILE A 228 6.04 -12.95 4.88
C ILE A 228 7.16 -13.16 3.83
N PRO A 229 8.40 -13.52 4.26
CA PRO A 229 9.52 -13.73 3.34
C PRO A 229 9.19 -14.70 2.20
N ALA A 230 9.65 -14.39 0.99
CA ALA A 230 9.33 -15.17 -0.22
C ALA A 230 9.74 -16.64 -0.12
N ASP A 231 10.80 -16.94 0.65
CA ASP A 231 11.37 -18.25 0.92
C ASP A 231 10.85 -18.91 2.21
N HIS A 232 9.94 -18.27 2.95
CA HIS A 232 9.38 -18.84 4.17
C HIS A 232 8.60 -20.13 3.86
N PRO A 233 8.83 -21.25 4.59
CA PRO A 233 8.33 -22.58 4.21
C PRO A 233 6.80 -22.69 4.19
N LEU A 234 6.09 -21.87 4.98
CA LEU A 234 4.62 -21.88 5.03
C LEU A 234 3.96 -20.88 4.07
N ARG A 235 4.74 -20.07 3.34
CA ARG A 235 4.17 -19.05 2.43
C ARG A 235 3.37 -19.67 1.29
N ALA A 236 3.86 -20.78 0.75
CA ALA A 236 3.17 -21.53 -0.30
C ALA A 236 1.80 -22.05 0.18
N GLU A 237 1.70 -22.49 1.44
CA GLU A 237 0.42 -22.95 1.99
C GLU A 237 -0.58 -21.80 2.14
N LEU A 238 -0.15 -20.61 2.58
CA LEU A 238 -1.05 -19.43 2.65
C LEU A 238 -1.58 -19.03 1.26
N ILE A 239 -0.73 -19.09 0.23
CA ILE A 239 -1.16 -18.85 -1.15
C ILE A 239 -2.17 -19.94 -1.60
N ALA A 240 -1.95 -21.20 -1.22
CA ALA A 240 -2.87 -22.29 -1.53
C ALA A 240 -4.23 -22.11 -0.82
N ILE A 241 -4.22 -21.72 0.47
CA ILE A 241 -5.42 -21.36 1.25
C ILE A 241 -6.18 -20.23 0.55
N LEU A 242 -5.50 -19.14 0.16
CA LEU A 242 -6.11 -18.03 -0.55
C LEU A 242 -6.77 -18.49 -1.86
N ASN A 243 -6.09 -19.34 -2.65
CA ASN A 243 -6.68 -19.86 -3.89
C ASN A 243 -7.93 -20.71 -3.63
N ARG A 244 -7.92 -21.58 -2.60
CA ARG A 244 -9.10 -22.37 -2.21
C ARG A 244 -10.27 -21.49 -1.77
N LEU A 245 -9.99 -20.47 -0.95
CA LEU A 245 -10.96 -19.49 -0.49
C LEU A 245 -11.61 -18.74 -1.66
N ILE A 246 -10.80 -18.18 -2.57
CA ILE A 246 -11.33 -17.42 -3.71
C ILE A 246 -12.13 -18.32 -4.66
N MET A 247 -11.73 -19.58 -4.85
CA MET A 247 -12.54 -20.53 -5.63
C MET A 247 -13.90 -20.83 -4.98
N ALA A 248 -14.00 -20.84 -3.65
CA ALA A 248 -15.28 -21.02 -2.96
C ALA A 248 -16.13 -19.75 -3.08
N ILE A 249 -15.55 -18.56 -2.86
CA ILE A 249 -16.23 -17.27 -3.01
C ILE A 249 -16.73 -17.06 -4.44
N GLU A 250 -15.95 -17.43 -5.46
CA GLU A 250 -16.34 -17.29 -6.88
C GLU A 250 -17.64 -18.05 -7.20
N LYS A 251 -17.85 -19.24 -6.61
CA LYS A 251 -19.06 -20.04 -6.81
C LYS A 251 -20.31 -19.39 -6.24
N GLU A 252 -20.13 -18.53 -5.24
CA GLU A 252 -21.21 -17.81 -4.54
C GLU A 252 -21.45 -16.40 -5.13
N GLN A 253 -20.73 -16.01 -6.20
CA GLN A 253 -20.96 -14.72 -6.86
C GLN A 253 -22.30 -14.73 -7.58
N ASP A 254 -23.20 -13.81 -7.23
CA ASP A 254 -24.48 -13.66 -7.90
C ASP A 254 -24.27 -13.25 -9.37
N PRO A 255 -24.72 -14.04 -10.35
CA PRO A 255 -24.42 -13.78 -11.76
C PRO A 255 -25.14 -12.55 -12.32
N ALA A 256 -26.26 -12.12 -11.70
CA ALA A 256 -27.03 -10.98 -12.17
C ALA A 256 -26.37 -9.65 -11.80
N THR A 257 -25.84 -9.55 -10.58
CA THR A 257 -25.30 -8.31 -10.02
C THR A 257 -23.78 -8.27 -9.99
N GLY A 258 -23.14 -9.45 -9.92
CA GLY A 258 -21.71 -9.62 -9.66
C GLY A 258 -21.33 -9.55 -8.18
N LEU A 259 -22.31 -9.50 -7.27
CA LEU A 259 -22.13 -9.26 -5.84
C LEU A 259 -22.32 -10.53 -5.01
N TRP A 260 -22.19 -10.41 -3.69
CA TRP A 260 -22.41 -11.49 -2.74
C TRP A 260 -23.44 -11.12 -1.69
N TYR A 261 -24.14 -12.15 -1.20
CA TYR A 261 -25.10 -12.03 -0.12
C TYR A 261 -24.41 -11.96 1.25
N ASP A 262 -25.11 -11.41 2.26
CA ASP A 262 -24.62 -11.35 3.65
C ASP A 262 -24.38 -12.76 4.21
N ILE A 263 -25.32 -13.69 4.00
CA ILE A 263 -25.10 -15.11 4.29
C ILE A 263 -24.93 -15.87 2.98
N LEU A 264 -23.77 -16.50 2.82
CA LEU A 264 -23.44 -17.30 1.64
C LEU A 264 -24.02 -18.70 1.74
N HIS A 265 -24.35 -19.30 0.61
CA HIS A 265 -24.84 -20.68 0.53
C HIS A 265 -26.05 -20.99 1.44
N TYR A 266 -26.98 -20.03 1.62
CA TYR A 266 -28.17 -20.24 2.44
C TYR A 266 -29.41 -20.59 1.61
N ASP A 267 -29.95 -21.79 1.82
CA ASP A 267 -31.14 -22.30 1.16
C ASP A 267 -32.32 -22.56 2.12
N GLY A 268 -32.15 -22.25 3.41
CA GLY A 268 -33.12 -22.48 4.47
C GLY A 268 -34.32 -21.52 4.51
N PRO A 269 -35.18 -21.64 5.53
CA PRO A 269 -36.35 -20.78 5.70
C PRO A 269 -35.98 -19.30 5.79
N GLY A 270 -36.76 -18.44 5.14
CA GLY A 270 -36.56 -16.99 5.17
C GLY A 270 -35.47 -16.47 4.22
N LYS A 271 -34.89 -17.32 3.36
CA LYS A 271 -33.79 -16.96 2.44
C LYS A 271 -34.08 -15.71 1.60
N GLU A 272 -35.34 -15.42 1.29
CA GLU A 272 -35.77 -14.23 0.56
C GLU A 272 -35.46 -12.91 1.29
N LYS A 273 -35.18 -12.96 2.59
CA LYS A 273 -34.74 -11.81 3.40
C LYS A 273 -33.25 -11.53 3.30
N ASN A 274 -32.48 -12.47 2.75
CA ASN A 274 -31.06 -12.27 2.52
C ASN A 274 -30.86 -11.14 1.51
N TYR A 275 -29.75 -10.43 1.62
CA TYR A 275 -29.48 -9.23 0.84
C TYR A 275 -28.04 -9.21 0.37
N LEU A 276 -27.80 -8.54 -0.77
CA LEU A 276 -26.46 -8.27 -1.25
C LEU A 276 -25.78 -7.30 -0.30
N GLU A 277 -24.57 -7.65 0.14
CA GLU A 277 -23.89 -6.93 1.23
C GLU A 277 -22.64 -6.22 0.70
N ALA A 278 -22.55 -4.93 0.99
CA ALA A 278 -21.57 -4.03 0.39
C ALA A 278 -20.15 -4.24 0.91
N SER A 279 -19.99 -4.51 2.21
CA SER A 279 -18.66 -4.69 2.80
C SER A 279 -17.99 -5.98 2.32
N ALA A 280 -18.68 -7.12 2.39
CA ALA A 280 -18.21 -8.41 1.92
C ALA A 280 -17.82 -8.35 0.44
N SER A 281 -18.71 -7.79 -0.40
CA SER A 281 -18.43 -7.61 -1.82
C SER A 281 -17.19 -6.74 -2.07
N SER A 282 -17.02 -5.66 -1.30
CA SER A 282 -15.85 -4.78 -1.41
C SER A 282 -14.56 -5.47 -0.96
N GLN A 283 -14.60 -6.26 0.12
CA GLN A 283 -13.45 -7.03 0.60
C GLN A 283 -13.02 -8.10 -0.41
N TYR A 284 -13.98 -8.80 -1.01
CA TYR A 284 -13.66 -9.78 -2.06
C TYR A 284 -13.04 -9.11 -3.28
N VAL A 285 -13.52 -7.93 -3.69
CA VAL A 285 -12.87 -7.14 -4.74
C VAL A 285 -11.44 -6.80 -4.35
N TYR A 286 -11.22 -6.26 -3.14
CA TYR A 286 -9.90 -5.91 -2.65
C TYR A 286 -8.94 -7.11 -2.64
N ALA A 287 -9.31 -8.21 -1.98
CA ALA A 287 -8.47 -9.38 -1.84
C ALA A 287 -8.18 -10.06 -3.19
N ILE A 288 -9.17 -10.18 -4.07
CA ILE A 288 -8.97 -10.78 -5.40
C ILE A 288 -8.08 -9.87 -6.25
N ALA A 289 -8.35 -8.57 -6.29
CA ALA A 289 -7.60 -7.64 -7.13
C ALA A 289 -6.14 -7.55 -6.68
N LYS A 290 -5.91 -7.41 -5.37
CA LYS A 290 -4.58 -7.44 -4.77
C LYS A 290 -3.88 -8.78 -5.00
N GLY A 291 -4.58 -9.89 -4.77
CA GLY A 291 -4.03 -11.23 -4.97
C GLY A 291 -3.58 -11.48 -6.41
N VAL A 292 -4.33 -11.01 -7.41
CA VAL A 292 -3.91 -11.07 -8.82
C VAL A 292 -2.69 -10.19 -9.07
N ARG A 293 -2.74 -8.93 -8.63
CA ARG A 293 -1.64 -7.97 -8.81
C ARG A 293 -0.31 -8.47 -8.23
N LYS A 294 -0.36 -9.07 -7.03
CA LYS A 294 0.82 -9.60 -6.34
C LYS A 294 1.23 -11.00 -6.84
N GLY A 295 0.49 -11.58 -7.78
CA GLY A 295 0.76 -12.90 -8.35
C GLY A 295 0.43 -14.07 -7.41
N TYR A 296 -0.36 -13.83 -6.35
CA TYR A 296 -0.85 -14.89 -5.45
C TYR A 296 -2.02 -15.65 -6.08
N LEU A 297 -2.78 -14.98 -6.94
CA LEU A 297 -3.90 -15.53 -7.69
C LEU A 297 -3.63 -15.51 -9.20
N PRO A 298 -4.18 -16.45 -9.97
CA PRO A 298 -4.11 -16.43 -11.43
C PRO A 298 -4.76 -15.18 -12.04
N ALA A 299 -4.19 -14.67 -13.13
CA ALA A 299 -4.64 -13.42 -13.77
C ALA A 299 -6.12 -13.41 -14.19
N ASN A 300 -6.69 -14.56 -14.57
CA ASN A 300 -8.09 -14.67 -14.95
C ASN A 300 -9.07 -14.42 -13.79
N LYS A 301 -8.61 -14.41 -12.54
CA LYS A 301 -9.45 -14.05 -11.38
C LYS A 301 -9.78 -12.55 -11.34
N ALA A 302 -9.07 -11.70 -12.09
CA ALA A 302 -9.36 -10.28 -12.18
C ALA A 302 -10.78 -9.97 -12.68
N ASP A 303 -11.37 -10.86 -13.50
CA ASP A 303 -12.73 -10.69 -14.02
C ASP A 303 -13.78 -10.74 -12.90
N ILE A 304 -13.54 -11.54 -11.86
CA ILE A 304 -14.43 -11.64 -10.69
C ILE A 304 -14.51 -10.29 -9.99
N ALA A 305 -13.34 -9.70 -9.69
CA ALA A 305 -13.22 -8.40 -9.03
C ALA A 305 -13.79 -7.27 -9.91
N THR A 306 -13.53 -7.30 -11.21
CA THR A 306 -14.02 -6.27 -12.14
C THR A 306 -15.55 -6.26 -12.24
N ARG A 307 -16.18 -7.44 -12.36
CA ARG A 307 -17.65 -7.57 -12.36
C ARG A 307 -18.26 -7.10 -11.04
N ALA A 308 -17.67 -7.54 -9.92
CA ALA A 308 -18.12 -7.16 -8.60
C ALA A 308 -18.01 -5.66 -8.33
N TYR A 309 -16.91 -5.03 -8.71
CA TYR A 309 -16.74 -3.58 -8.55
C TYR A 309 -17.79 -2.79 -9.34
N ALA A 310 -18.09 -3.21 -10.57
CA ALA A 310 -19.20 -2.64 -11.34
C ALA A 310 -20.57 -2.85 -10.65
N GLY A 311 -20.77 -4.02 -10.03
CA GLY A 311 -21.91 -4.29 -9.16
C GLY A 311 -22.00 -3.31 -7.99
N ILE A 312 -20.90 -3.07 -7.27
CA ILE A 312 -20.87 -2.18 -6.10
C ILE A 312 -21.27 -0.76 -6.51
N LEU A 313 -20.70 -0.25 -7.60
CA LEU A 313 -21.04 1.10 -8.09
C LEU A 313 -22.53 1.22 -8.46
N ARG A 314 -23.13 0.19 -9.06
CA ARG A 314 -24.56 0.21 -9.43
C ARG A 314 -25.48 0.10 -8.22
N HIS A 315 -25.18 -0.84 -7.31
CA HIS A 315 -26.11 -1.22 -6.25
C HIS A 315 -25.94 -0.40 -4.97
N PHE A 316 -24.72 0.04 -4.64
CA PHE A 316 -24.41 0.59 -3.33
C PHE A 316 -23.95 2.05 -3.35
N ILE A 317 -23.39 2.55 -4.45
CA ILE A 317 -22.96 3.95 -4.52
C ILE A 317 -24.14 4.87 -4.85
N ARG A 318 -24.30 5.93 -4.05
CA ARG A 318 -25.32 6.99 -4.24
C ARG A 318 -24.68 8.36 -4.16
N GLU A 319 -24.99 9.24 -5.10
CA GLU A 319 -24.61 10.65 -5.06
C GLU A 319 -25.82 11.48 -4.64
N GLU A 320 -25.72 12.19 -3.52
CA GLU A 320 -26.81 12.99 -2.94
C GLU A 320 -26.23 14.28 -2.34
N ASN A 321 -26.80 15.44 -2.66
CA ASN A 321 -26.39 16.75 -2.11
C ASN A 321 -24.88 17.06 -2.24
N GLY A 322 -24.23 16.60 -3.31
CA GLY A 322 -22.79 16.80 -3.54
C GLY A 322 -21.87 15.85 -2.76
N MET A 323 -22.44 14.92 -1.98
CA MET A 323 -21.73 13.83 -1.30
C MET A 323 -21.91 12.51 -2.05
N THR A 324 -20.99 11.57 -1.85
CA THR A 324 -21.03 10.22 -2.41
C THR A 324 -20.98 9.20 -1.29
N HIS A 325 -22.06 8.43 -1.17
CA HIS A 325 -22.32 7.51 -0.08
C HIS A 325 -22.21 6.05 -0.51
N LEU A 326 -21.87 5.19 0.44
CA LEU A 326 -21.93 3.74 0.31
C LEU A 326 -23.10 3.19 1.14
N ASP A 327 -24.12 2.68 0.47
CA ASP A 327 -25.25 1.99 1.10
C ASP A 327 -25.01 0.49 1.25
N GLY A 328 -25.87 -0.21 1.99
CA GLY A 328 -25.93 -1.67 1.98
C GLY A 328 -24.88 -2.38 2.85
N THR A 329 -24.34 -1.71 3.87
CA THR A 329 -23.39 -2.33 4.80
C THR A 329 -24.07 -2.74 6.11
N VAL A 330 -23.94 -4.00 6.53
CA VAL A 330 -24.43 -4.41 7.85
C VAL A 330 -23.56 -3.84 8.96
N LYS A 331 -24.16 -3.22 9.97
CA LYS A 331 -23.45 -2.48 11.02
C LYS A 331 -22.55 -3.37 11.88
N VAL A 332 -23.07 -4.51 12.32
CA VAL A 332 -22.38 -5.44 13.21
C VAL A 332 -23.04 -6.81 13.12
N SER A 333 -22.24 -7.86 13.22
CA SER A 333 -22.70 -9.22 13.49
C SER A 333 -21.67 -9.89 14.40
N GLY A 334 -22.07 -10.86 15.21
CA GLY A 334 -21.18 -11.57 16.13
C GLY A 334 -21.81 -12.80 16.73
N LEU A 335 -21.06 -13.52 17.57
CA LEU A 335 -21.50 -14.77 18.17
C LEU A 335 -21.47 -14.68 19.72
N GLY A 336 -22.40 -15.37 20.38
CA GLY A 336 -22.52 -15.41 21.84
C GLY A 336 -22.76 -14.02 22.47
N GLY A 337 -22.19 -13.77 23.65
CA GLY A 337 -22.33 -12.49 24.35
C GLY A 337 -23.67 -12.30 25.08
N LYS A 338 -23.99 -11.04 25.42
CA LYS A 338 -25.24 -10.62 26.08
C LYS A 338 -25.76 -9.33 25.41
N PRO A 339 -26.99 -9.31 24.83
CA PRO A 339 -27.88 -10.46 24.62
C PRO A 339 -27.20 -11.58 23.81
N TYR A 340 -27.66 -12.82 23.98
CA TYR A 340 -27.01 -13.98 23.37
C TYR A 340 -27.29 -14.00 21.86
N ARG A 341 -26.22 -14.03 21.06
CA ARG A 341 -26.28 -14.12 19.59
C ARG A 341 -26.02 -15.56 19.19
N ASP A 342 -27.05 -16.22 18.69
CA ASP A 342 -27.02 -17.66 18.37
C ASP A 342 -26.42 -17.98 17.00
N GLY A 343 -26.12 -16.97 16.19
CA GLY A 343 -25.59 -17.15 14.84
C GLY A 343 -26.62 -17.70 13.85
N SER A 344 -27.91 -17.71 14.18
CA SER A 344 -28.97 -18.13 13.26
C SER A 344 -29.15 -17.15 12.11
N PHE A 345 -29.80 -17.60 11.03
CA PHE A 345 -30.14 -16.72 9.91
C PHE A 345 -31.02 -15.54 10.37
N THR A 346 -31.99 -15.80 11.25
CA THR A 346 -32.84 -14.75 11.85
C THR A 346 -32.01 -13.72 12.63
N TYR A 347 -30.98 -14.16 13.36
CA TYR A 347 -30.07 -13.25 14.03
C TYR A 347 -29.34 -12.33 13.03
N TYR A 348 -28.68 -12.90 12.01
CA TYR A 348 -27.96 -12.09 11.00
C TYR A 348 -28.88 -11.13 10.25
N MET A 349 -30.07 -11.58 9.85
CA MET A 349 -31.05 -10.72 9.16
C MET A 349 -31.70 -9.66 10.07
N GLY A 350 -31.54 -9.79 11.38
CA GLY A 350 -32.02 -8.82 12.36
C GLY A 350 -31.04 -7.66 12.59
N GLU A 351 -29.79 -7.79 12.16
CA GLU A 351 -28.79 -6.74 12.32
C GLU A 351 -29.03 -5.59 11.32
N PRO A 352 -28.83 -4.32 11.73
CA PRO A 352 -29.18 -3.19 10.89
C PRO A 352 -28.19 -3.01 9.74
N VAL A 353 -28.73 -2.76 8.55
CA VAL A 353 -27.96 -2.34 7.37
C VAL A 353 -28.00 -0.82 7.26
N ILE A 354 -26.83 -0.19 7.21
CA ILE A 354 -26.70 1.27 7.28
C ILE A 354 -25.83 1.81 6.14
N ARG A 355 -26.00 3.11 5.91
CA ARG A 355 -25.17 3.93 5.01
C ARG A 355 -23.87 4.32 5.70
N ASP A 356 -22.80 4.38 4.91
CA ASP A 356 -21.46 4.85 5.32
C ASP A 356 -20.91 4.18 6.58
N ASP A 357 -21.26 2.90 6.81
CA ASP A 357 -20.61 2.14 7.88
C ASP A 357 -19.10 2.07 7.63
N PRO A 358 -18.25 2.34 8.65
CA PRO A 358 -16.80 2.35 8.46
C PRO A 358 -16.20 1.08 7.86
N LYS A 359 -16.79 -0.08 8.15
CA LYS A 359 -16.29 -1.38 7.67
C LYS A 359 -16.47 -1.50 6.16
N GLY A 360 -17.63 -1.08 5.66
CA GLY A 360 -17.94 -1.05 4.24
C GLY A 360 -17.15 0.04 3.51
N VAL A 361 -17.09 1.25 4.08
CA VAL A 361 -16.39 2.36 3.44
C VAL A 361 -14.91 2.05 3.26
N GLY A 362 -14.19 1.64 4.32
CA GLY A 362 -12.77 1.36 4.17
C GLY A 362 -12.48 0.19 3.23
N ALA A 363 -13.32 -0.86 3.23
CA ALA A 363 -13.22 -1.94 2.26
C ALA A 363 -13.44 -1.45 0.81
N PHE A 364 -14.42 -0.56 0.59
CA PHE A 364 -14.66 0.05 -0.72
C PHE A 364 -13.48 0.90 -1.19
N LEU A 365 -12.90 1.73 -0.32
CA LEU A 365 -11.73 2.54 -0.67
C LEU A 365 -10.53 1.67 -1.09
N LEU A 366 -10.27 0.60 -0.34
CA LEU A 366 -9.23 -0.38 -0.67
C LEU A 366 -9.52 -1.09 -2.01
N ALA A 367 -10.77 -1.50 -2.24
CA ALA A 367 -11.20 -2.08 -3.51
C ALA A 367 -11.01 -1.11 -4.70
N SER A 368 -11.40 0.16 -4.54
CA SER A 368 -11.22 1.21 -5.55
C SER A 368 -9.76 1.40 -5.93
N VAL A 369 -8.86 1.38 -4.93
CA VAL A 369 -7.41 1.46 -5.13
C VAL A 369 -6.93 0.27 -5.94
N GLU A 370 -7.22 -0.97 -5.53
CA GLU A 370 -6.72 -2.17 -6.20
C GLU A 370 -7.27 -2.35 -7.63
N ILE A 371 -8.54 -1.98 -7.88
CA ILE A 371 -9.10 -2.00 -9.24
C ILE A 371 -8.39 -0.99 -10.15
N GLU A 372 -8.04 0.20 -9.65
CA GLU A 372 -7.27 1.16 -10.44
C GLU A 372 -5.86 0.64 -10.74
N TRP A 373 -5.23 -0.04 -9.78
CA TRP A 373 -3.93 -0.66 -10.02
C TRP A 373 -4.04 -1.73 -11.11
N LEU A 374 -4.97 -2.68 -11.01
CA LEU A 374 -5.19 -3.69 -12.03
C LEU A 374 -5.37 -3.09 -13.43
N ARG A 375 -6.15 -2.02 -13.55
CA ARG A 375 -6.39 -1.31 -14.82
C ARG A 375 -5.13 -0.71 -15.43
N THR A 376 -4.15 -0.34 -14.59
CA THR A 376 -2.94 0.36 -15.02
C THR A 376 -1.71 -0.54 -15.17
N GLN A 377 -1.77 -1.80 -14.75
CA GLN A 377 -0.67 -2.78 -14.86
C GLN A 377 -0.13 -2.99 -16.29
N GLU A 378 -0.97 -2.89 -17.32
CA GLU A 378 -0.53 -3.17 -18.69
C GLU A 378 0.37 -2.06 -19.27
N LYS A 379 0.52 -0.92 -18.58
CA LYS A 379 1.40 0.19 -19.02
C LYS A 379 2.88 -0.21 -19.06
N ALA A 380 3.32 -1.07 -18.14
CA ALA A 380 4.71 -1.45 -17.97
C ALA A 380 4.89 -2.91 -17.53
N LYS A 381 3.86 -3.75 -17.71
CA LYS A 381 3.94 -5.19 -17.45
C LYS A 381 5.15 -5.83 -18.12
N GLY A 382 5.89 -6.62 -17.35
CA GLY A 382 7.09 -7.31 -17.83
C GLY A 382 8.32 -6.42 -17.98
N LYS A 383 8.21 -5.13 -17.65
CA LYS A 383 9.35 -4.22 -17.56
C LYS A 383 9.92 -4.22 -16.15
N THR A 384 11.20 -3.90 -16.01
CA THR A 384 11.89 -3.71 -14.75
C THR A 384 12.49 -2.31 -14.68
N VAL A 385 12.21 -1.60 -13.58
CA VAL A 385 12.92 -0.39 -13.17
C VAL A 385 13.97 -0.80 -12.15
N ILE A 386 15.24 -0.58 -12.47
CA ILE A 386 16.36 -0.88 -11.57
C ILE A 386 16.96 0.41 -11.02
N LEU A 387 17.17 0.43 -9.71
CA LEU A 387 17.74 1.54 -8.97
C LEU A 387 19.18 1.26 -8.61
N ASP A 388 20.05 2.22 -8.82
CA ASP A 388 21.42 2.14 -8.35
C ASP A 388 21.46 2.08 -6.84
N ARG A 389 22.27 1.16 -6.31
CA ARG A 389 22.59 1.08 -4.89
C ARG A 389 24.07 0.74 -4.65
N PHE A 390 24.87 0.97 -5.68
CA PHE A 390 26.30 0.67 -5.70
C PHE A 390 27.12 1.95 -5.65
N PHE A 391 26.76 2.94 -6.48
CA PHE A 391 27.37 4.26 -6.47
C PHE A 391 26.70 5.18 -5.43
N ASN A 392 25.37 5.10 -5.26
CA ASN A 392 24.69 5.60 -4.07
C ASN A 392 24.52 4.44 -3.07
N SER A 393 25.41 4.35 -2.10
CA SER A 393 25.55 3.19 -1.21
C SER A 393 25.55 3.60 0.26
N GLU A 394 24.82 4.66 0.60
CA GLU A 394 24.62 5.09 1.97
C GLU A 394 23.88 4.04 2.80
N LYS A 395 24.43 3.73 3.97
CA LYS A 395 23.89 2.73 4.90
C LYS A 395 23.80 3.27 6.32
N ARG A 396 22.83 2.73 7.06
CA ARG A 396 22.66 2.96 8.49
C ARG A 396 22.19 1.69 9.19
N VAL A 397 22.34 1.63 10.50
CA VAL A 397 21.69 0.60 11.30
C VAL A 397 20.18 0.82 11.25
N GLY A 398 19.46 -0.13 10.66
CA GLY A 398 18.00 -0.10 10.55
C GLY A 398 17.30 -0.58 11.82
N LEU A 399 15.97 -0.57 11.76
CA LEU A 399 15.09 -0.91 12.88
C LEU A 399 15.18 -2.38 13.32
N ASN A 400 15.68 -3.26 12.46
CA ASN A 400 15.98 -4.66 12.73
C ASN A 400 17.39 -4.88 13.32
N GLY A 401 18.13 -3.80 13.63
CA GLY A 401 19.51 -3.85 14.12
C GLY A 401 20.56 -4.24 13.08
N LYS A 402 20.17 -4.44 11.82
CA LYS A 402 21.08 -4.77 10.70
C LYS A 402 21.45 -3.49 9.94
N GLU A 403 22.64 -3.49 9.34
CA GLU A 403 23.03 -2.43 8.42
C GLU A 403 22.19 -2.54 7.14
N ASN A 404 21.45 -1.50 6.82
CA ASN A 404 20.59 -1.42 5.64
C ASN A 404 20.90 -0.14 4.87
N TYR A 405 20.71 -0.20 3.56
CA TYR A 405 20.62 1.01 2.73
C TYR A 405 19.43 1.86 3.18
N TRP A 406 19.48 3.17 2.95
CA TRP A 406 18.43 4.05 3.47
C TRP A 406 18.12 5.28 2.62
N HIS A 407 19.09 5.85 1.92
CA HIS A 407 18.87 7.05 1.11
C HIS A 407 18.46 6.66 -0.31
N TYR A 408 17.42 7.30 -0.85
CA TYR A 408 16.91 7.07 -2.20
C TYR A 408 16.62 5.61 -2.55
N ILE A 409 16.15 4.78 -1.61
CA ILE A 409 15.79 3.38 -1.87
C ILE A 409 14.27 3.15 -1.95
N TRP A 410 13.86 2.04 -2.59
CA TRP A 410 12.46 1.67 -2.76
C TRP A 410 11.72 1.46 -1.43
N GLU A 411 12.38 0.86 -0.45
CA GLU A 411 11.76 0.40 0.80
C GLU A 411 11.61 1.53 1.84
N GLU A 412 12.35 2.63 1.68
CA GLU A 412 12.35 3.75 2.63
C GLU A 412 11.08 4.61 2.47
N ARG A 413 10.28 4.72 3.54
CA ARG A 413 9.01 5.48 3.55
C ARG A 413 9.13 6.86 4.17
N SER A 414 10.23 7.16 4.86
CA SER A 414 10.51 8.52 5.33
C SER A 414 10.85 9.45 4.16
N ASN A 415 11.04 10.75 4.44
CA ASN A 415 11.29 11.78 3.43
C ASN A 415 12.38 11.38 2.41
N ALA A 416 13.43 10.70 2.87
CA ALA A 416 14.63 10.39 2.10
C ALA A 416 14.46 9.23 1.07
N GLY A 417 13.33 8.53 1.06
CA GLY A 417 13.15 7.34 0.24
C GLY A 417 12.44 7.55 -1.10
N PHE A 418 12.43 6.50 -1.91
CA PHE A 418 11.76 6.41 -3.23
C PHE A 418 10.52 5.51 -3.22
N SER A 419 9.92 5.25 -2.06
CA SER A 419 8.75 4.36 -1.96
C SER A 419 7.56 4.78 -2.82
N PHE A 420 7.31 6.09 -2.99
CA PHE A 420 6.25 6.59 -3.86
C PHE A 420 6.57 6.36 -5.34
N LEU A 421 7.81 6.61 -5.77
CA LEU A 421 8.28 6.33 -7.13
C LEU A 421 8.17 4.83 -7.46
N GLY A 422 8.63 3.98 -6.53
CA GLY A 422 8.50 2.52 -6.64
C GLY A 422 7.03 2.09 -6.76
N GLY A 423 6.16 2.65 -5.91
CA GLY A 423 4.72 2.36 -5.94
C GLY A 423 4.05 2.75 -7.27
N VAL A 424 4.44 3.87 -7.89
CA VAL A 424 3.94 4.23 -9.23
C VAL A 424 4.41 3.24 -10.30
N ALA A 425 5.68 2.85 -10.28
CA ALA A 425 6.23 1.88 -11.22
C ALA A 425 5.53 0.50 -11.07
N GLU A 426 5.35 0.01 -9.84
CA GLU A 426 4.59 -1.21 -9.56
C GLU A 426 3.13 -1.10 -10.00
N ARG A 427 2.48 0.04 -9.77
CA ARG A 427 1.11 0.30 -10.24
C ARG A 427 1.00 0.23 -11.76
N PHE A 428 2.01 0.71 -12.48
CA PHE A 428 2.09 0.56 -13.93
C PHE A 428 2.47 -0.86 -14.37
N GLY A 429 2.76 -1.79 -13.45
CA GLY A 429 3.08 -3.19 -13.71
C GLY A 429 4.57 -3.49 -13.92
N ALA A 430 5.45 -2.52 -13.67
CA ALA A 430 6.88 -2.76 -13.68
C ALA A 430 7.31 -3.50 -12.41
N SER A 431 8.28 -4.40 -12.54
CA SER A 431 9.01 -4.94 -11.39
C SER A 431 10.07 -3.94 -10.92
N LEU A 432 10.30 -3.89 -9.61
CA LEU A 432 11.40 -3.12 -9.02
C LEU A 432 12.63 -4.00 -8.82
N ALA A 433 13.81 -3.41 -8.97
CA ALA A 433 15.07 -4.03 -8.62
C ALA A 433 16.06 -3.00 -8.07
N SER A 434 17.07 -3.46 -7.34
CA SER A 434 18.21 -2.65 -6.91
C SER A 434 19.51 -3.27 -7.44
N LEU A 435 20.50 -2.43 -7.73
CA LEU A 435 21.79 -2.83 -8.25
C LEU A 435 22.89 -2.57 -7.21
N ASP A 436 23.29 -3.61 -6.49
CA ASP A 436 24.27 -3.54 -5.39
C ASP A 436 25.73 -3.78 -5.85
N ILE A 437 25.94 -3.91 -7.16
CA ILE A 437 27.24 -4.21 -7.77
C ILE A 437 27.47 -3.30 -8.99
N ALA A 438 28.73 -3.14 -9.40
CA ALA A 438 29.06 -2.35 -10.58
C ALA A 438 28.22 -2.75 -11.81
N PRO A 439 27.69 -1.78 -12.58
CA PRO A 439 26.86 -2.07 -13.74
C PRO A 439 27.67 -2.73 -14.85
N THR A 440 27.08 -3.79 -15.41
CA THR A 440 27.61 -4.54 -16.54
C THR A 440 26.51 -4.71 -17.59
N THR A 441 26.88 -4.99 -18.84
CA THR A 441 25.86 -5.30 -19.85
C THR A 441 25.05 -6.56 -19.49
N LYS A 442 25.57 -7.43 -18.59
CA LYS A 442 24.89 -8.65 -18.14
C LYS A 442 23.80 -8.35 -17.12
N ASN A 443 24.10 -7.58 -16.06
CA ASN A 443 23.13 -7.28 -15.00
C ASN A 443 22.07 -6.24 -15.42
N LEU A 444 22.39 -5.36 -16.38
CA LEU A 444 21.40 -4.43 -16.97
C LEU A 444 20.55 -5.07 -18.08
N LYS A 445 20.86 -6.29 -18.53
CA LYS A 445 20.07 -6.95 -19.59
C LYS A 445 18.64 -7.21 -19.11
N GLY A 446 17.65 -6.81 -19.90
CA GLY A 446 16.23 -6.98 -19.56
C GLY A 446 15.76 -6.03 -18.46
N LYS A 447 16.51 -4.95 -18.22
CA LYS A 447 16.09 -3.80 -17.42
C LYS A 447 15.77 -2.67 -18.40
N GLU A 448 14.60 -2.09 -18.25
CA GLU A 448 14.09 -1.05 -19.16
C GLU A 448 14.56 0.33 -18.70
N VAL A 449 14.53 0.60 -17.40
CA VAL A 449 14.97 1.86 -16.80
C VAL A 449 16.06 1.57 -15.78
N TYR A 450 17.17 2.29 -15.84
CA TYR A 450 18.21 2.31 -14.81
C TYR A 450 18.29 3.72 -14.24
N ILE A 451 18.02 3.85 -12.94
CA ILE A 451 18.07 5.10 -12.20
C ILE A 451 19.40 5.18 -11.48
N LEU A 452 20.27 6.07 -11.92
CA LEU A 452 21.50 6.42 -11.23
C LEU A 452 21.25 7.75 -10.50
N VAL A 453 21.17 7.66 -9.19
CA VAL A 453 20.86 8.77 -8.30
C VAL A 453 22.06 9.05 -7.42
N ASP A 454 22.36 10.33 -7.22
CA ASP A 454 23.23 10.90 -6.19
C ASP A 454 24.45 10.05 -5.78
N PRO A 455 25.43 9.81 -6.68
CA PRO A 455 26.64 9.06 -6.34
C PRO A 455 27.33 9.61 -5.09
N ASP A 456 27.65 8.70 -4.18
CA ASP A 456 28.22 9.04 -2.88
C ASP A 456 29.53 9.80 -3.03
N HIS A 457 29.67 10.85 -2.24
CA HIS A 457 30.97 11.43 -1.96
C HIS A 457 31.45 11.02 -0.56
N GLN A 458 32.72 11.31 -0.24
CA GLN A 458 33.37 10.79 0.97
C GLN A 458 32.71 11.24 2.29
N LYS A 459 31.93 12.33 2.28
CA LYS A 459 31.20 12.83 3.44
C LYS A 459 30.05 11.92 3.83
N ASP A 460 29.34 11.37 2.84
CA ASP A 460 28.14 10.56 3.04
C ASP A 460 28.50 9.08 3.20
N ASN A 461 29.52 8.63 2.43
CA ASN A 461 30.07 7.29 2.50
C ASN A 461 31.60 7.35 2.64
N PRO A 462 32.20 6.88 3.75
CA PRO A 462 33.65 6.86 3.93
C PRO A 462 34.43 6.04 2.90
N SER A 463 33.76 5.15 2.15
CA SER A 463 34.35 4.29 1.12
C SER A 463 33.44 4.24 -0.12
N PRO A 464 33.30 5.36 -0.84
CA PRO A 464 32.38 5.45 -1.97
C PRO A 464 32.88 4.63 -3.15
N ASN A 465 31.95 4.02 -3.90
CA ASN A 465 32.28 3.41 -5.18
C ASN A 465 32.18 4.49 -6.26
N TYR A 466 33.27 4.76 -6.96
CA TYR A 466 33.27 5.74 -8.04
C TYR A 466 32.93 5.12 -9.39
N ILE A 467 32.26 5.89 -10.24
CA ILE A 467 31.92 5.45 -11.60
C ILE A 467 33.20 5.28 -12.42
N ASP A 468 33.46 4.04 -12.81
CA ASP A 468 34.66 3.66 -13.54
C ASP A 468 34.44 3.57 -15.06
N LYS A 469 35.55 3.47 -15.81
CA LYS A 469 35.51 3.37 -17.27
C LYS A 469 34.78 2.11 -17.76
N ALA A 470 34.76 1.03 -16.98
CA ALA A 470 34.12 -0.22 -17.36
C ALA A 470 32.58 -0.09 -17.28
N SER A 471 32.09 0.49 -16.19
CA SER A 471 30.71 0.87 -15.93
C SER A 471 30.19 1.81 -17.01
N VAL A 472 30.95 2.86 -17.35
CA VAL A 472 30.61 3.79 -18.44
C VAL A 472 30.39 3.06 -19.77
N LYS A 473 31.32 2.17 -20.15
CA LYS A 473 31.18 1.37 -21.39
C LYS A 473 29.97 0.45 -21.33
N ALA A 474 29.70 -0.17 -20.19
CA ALA A 474 28.58 -1.08 -20.00
C ALA A 474 27.23 -0.36 -20.12
N ILE A 475 27.06 0.76 -19.40
CA ILE A 475 25.86 1.60 -19.44
C ILE A 475 25.65 2.14 -20.85
N GLN A 476 26.67 2.73 -21.47
CA GLN A 476 26.57 3.26 -22.84
C GLN A 476 26.13 2.19 -23.84
N LYS A 477 26.67 0.96 -23.74
CA LYS A 477 26.29 -0.17 -24.60
C LYS A 477 24.85 -0.63 -24.35
N TRP A 478 24.39 -0.59 -23.11
CA TRP A 478 23.02 -0.93 -22.74
C TRP A 478 22.01 0.13 -23.22
N VAL A 479 22.27 1.42 -22.99
CA VAL A 479 21.44 2.52 -23.52
C VAL A 479 21.36 2.43 -25.04
N ARG A 480 22.49 2.23 -25.74
CA ARG A 480 22.49 2.10 -27.22
C ARG A 480 21.53 1.00 -27.73
N LYS A 481 21.27 -0.03 -26.92
CA LYS A 481 20.39 -1.15 -27.24
C LYS A 481 18.91 -0.94 -26.90
N GLY A 482 18.54 0.16 -26.26
CA GLY A 482 17.15 0.48 -25.91
C GLY A 482 16.91 0.83 -24.44
N GLY A 483 17.93 0.72 -23.58
CA GLY A 483 17.78 1.10 -22.17
C GLY A 483 17.50 2.59 -21.97
N VAL A 484 16.76 2.92 -20.90
CA VAL A 484 16.49 4.30 -20.47
C VAL A 484 17.28 4.61 -19.22
N LEU A 485 18.25 5.52 -19.33
CA LEU A 485 19.07 5.95 -18.20
C LEU A 485 18.49 7.22 -17.58
N TRP A 486 18.30 7.23 -16.27
CA TRP A 486 18.11 8.46 -15.52
C TRP A 486 19.41 8.83 -14.81
N LEU A 487 19.82 10.09 -14.98
CA LEU A 487 20.96 10.70 -14.31
C LEU A 487 20.41 11.77 -13.38
N LEU A 488 20.32 11.44 -12.09
CA LEU A 488 19.84 12.35 -11.05
C LEU A 488 21.04 12.68 -10.16
N ALA A 489 21.50 13.92 -10.17
CA ALA A 489 22.59 14.35 -9.30
C ALA A 489 22.22 15.62 -8.59
N ASN A 490 22.53 15.70 -7.30
CA ASN A 490 22.36 16.90 -6.50
C ASN A 490 23.48 17.92 -6.79
N ASP A 491 23.50 19.04 -6.09
CA ASP A 491 24.58 20.01 -6.18
C ASP A 491 25.96 19.40 -5.80
N SER A 492 27.04 20.06 -6.23
CA SER A 492 28.42 19.55 -6.04
C SER A 492 28.88 19.44 -4.59
N ALA A 493 28.15 20.00 -3.62
CA ALA A 493 28.45 19.87 -2.20
C ALA A 493 27.91 18.57 -1.59
N ASN A 494 26.96 17.91 -2.28
CA ASN A 494 26.26 16.72 -1.81
C ASN A 494 26.40 15.52 -2.77
N CYS A 495 27.01 15.69 -3.95
CA CYS A 495 27.12 14.65 -4.96
C CYS A 495 28.52 14.57 -5.57
N GLU A 496 29.00 13.35 -5.82
CA GLU A 496 30.21 13.12 -6.60
C GLU A 496 29.95 13.42 -8.09
N LEU A 497 30.32 14.63 -8.55
CA LEU A 497 30.10 15.04 -9.94
C LEU A 497 31.27 14.74 -10.90
N THR A 498 32.47 14.46 -10.40
CA THR A 498 33.68 14.33 -11.24
C THR A 498 33.62 13.07 -12.09
N GLN A 499 33.50 11.90 -11.46
CA GLN A 499 33.38 10.63 -12.16
C GLN A 499 31.97 10.45 -12.74
N PHE A 500 30.94 10.99 -12.11
CA PHE A 500 29.59 11.02 -12.69
C PHE A 500 29.54 11.73 -14.04
N ASN A 501 30.23 12.86 -14.20
CA ASN A 501 30.29 13.57 -15.48
C ASN A 501 31.02 12.78 -16.59
N ILE A 502 31.96 11.88 -16.25
CA ILE A 502 32.59 11.01 -17.27
C ILE A 502 31.55 10.13 -17.98
N LEU A 503 30.49 9.72 -17.25
CA LEU A 503 29.34 9.02 -17.81
C LEU A 503 28.41 9.99 -18.55
N ALA A 504 27.97 11.06 -17.89
CA ALA A 504 26.98 11.99 -18.43
C ALA A 504 27.42 12.59 -19.79
N GLU A 505 28.70 12.92 -19.92
CA GLU A 505 29.27 13.52 -21.15
C GLU A 505 29.20 12.59 -22.35
N LYS A 506 29.08 11.26 -22.15
CA LYS A 506 28.85 10.30 -23.24
C LYS A 506 27.52 10.51 -23.95
N PHE A 507 26.61 11.24 -23.32
CA PHE A 507 25.31 11.59 -23.82
C PHE A 507 25.17 13.08 -24.09
N GLY A 508 26.26 13.86 -24.00
CA GLY A 508 26.25 15.31 -24.24
C GLY A 508 25.73 16.14 -23.06
N ILE A 509 25.81 15.60 -21.84
CA ILE A 509 25.31 16.26 -20.62
C ILE A 509 26.48 16.45 -19.65
N ARG A 510 26.60 17.61 -19.03
CA ARG A 510 27.55 17.85 -17.94
C ARG A 510 26.87 18.63 -16.81
N PHE A 511 26.87 18.05 -15.61
CA PHE A 511 26.44 18.68 -14.37
C PHE A 511 27.52 19.66 -13.92
N THR A 512 27.13 20.89 -13.62
CA THR A 512 28.04 21.96 -13.19
C THR A 512 27.99 22.14 -11.67
N SER A 513 28.98 22.84 -11.12
CA SER A 513 28.95 23.27 -9.72
C SER A 513 28.08 24.51 -9.48
N ASN A 514 27.43 25.04 -10.52
CA ASN A 514 26.51 26.17 -10.36
C ASN A 514 25.18 25.64 -9.80
N SER A 515 24.91 25.97 -8.53
CA SER A 515 23.68 25.56 -7.85
C SER A 515 22.60 26.62 -8.01
N LEU A 516 21.41 26.19 -8.44
CA LEU A 516 20.22 26.99 -8.66
C LEU A 516 19.16 26.66 -7.62
N ASN A 517 18.14 27.51 -7.50
CA ASN A 517 17.01 27.28 -6.61
C ASN A 517 17.41 26.99 -5.15
N MET A 518 18.29 27.82 -4.58
CA MET A 518 18.64 27.76 -3.15
C MET A 518 17.47 28.24 -2.30
N VAL A 519 16.47 27.36 -2.12
CA VAL A 519 15.25 27.61 -1.35
C VAL A 519 15.62 27.79 0.12
N ARG A 520 15.20 28.91 0.70
CA ARG A 520 15.41 29.19 2.13
C ARG A 520 14.11 29.03 2.88
N ASN A 521 14.16 28.29 3.99
CA ASN A 521 12.98 28.02 4.81
C ASN A 521 11.85 27.40 3.97
N ASP A 522 10.63 27.93 4.08
CA ASP A 522 9.44 27.50 3.35
C ASP A 522 9.10 28.40 2.14
N ALA A 523 10.08 29.09 1.57
CA ALA A 523 9.92 29.92 0.36
C ALA A 523 9.79 29.06 -0.91
N TYR A 524 8.78 28.18 -0.96
CA TYR A 524 8.61 27.15 -1.99
C TYR A 524 8.55 27.71 -3.42
N GLU A 525 8.08 28.95 -3.60
CA GLU A 525 8.05 29.65 -4.88
C GLU A 525 9.44 29.82 -5.51
N MET A 526 10.51 29.87 -4.70
CA MET A 526 11.87 29.93 -5.20
C MET A 526 12.26 28.66 -5.98
N GLY A 527 11.69 27.51 -5.59
CA GLY A 527 11.92 26.21 -6.22
C GLY A 527 10.93 25.87 -7.34
N ALA A 528 10.03 26.79 -7.71
CA ALA A 528 9.04 26.52 -8.74
C ALA A 528 9.66 26.36 -10.13
N ILE A 529 9.32 25.25 -10.79
CA ILE A 529 9.67 24.92 -12.17
C ILE A 529 8.37 24.77 -12.97
N ILE A 530 8.27 25.52 -14.06
CA ILE A 530 7.18 25.41 -15.04
C ILE A 530 7.79 24.80 -16.30
N PRO A 531 7.60 23.49 -16.55
CA PRO A 531 8.30 22.79 -17.64
C PRO A 531 7.75 23.15 -19.03
N GLY A 532 6.57 23.77 -19.10
CA GLY A 532 5.75 23.80 -20.32
C GLY A 532 5.32 22.40 -20.76
N VAL A 533 4.43 22.31 -21.75
CA VAL A 533 4.06 21.03 -22.35
C VAL A 533 5.22 20.52 -23.21
N ASN A 534 5.75 19.35 -22.88
CA ASN A 534 6.86 18.73 -23.60
C ASN A 534 6.71 17.20 -23.62
N PRO A 535 7.58 16.46 -24.34
CA PRO A 535 7.44 15.00 -24.47
C PRO A 535 7.51 14.22 -23.15
N VAL A 536 8.14 14.76 -22.10
CA VAL A 536 8.23 14.13 -20.78
C VAL A 536 7.08 14.56 -19.89
N PHE A 537 6.81 15.87 -19.82
CA PHE A 537 5.80 16.48 -18.96
C PHE A 537 4.60 16.96 -19.80
N ALA A 538 3.67 16.04 -20.08
CA ALA A 538 2.53 16.29 -20.96
C ALA A 538 1.52 17.28 -20.36
N SER A 539 1.41 17.35 -19.03
CA SER A 539 0.52 18.29 -18.36
C SER A 539 1.03 19.74 -18.39
N GLY A 540 2.34 19.94 -18.52
CA GLY A 540 2.99 21.25 -18.39
C GLY A 540 2.82 21.90 -17.01
N GLN A 541 2.34 21.16 -16.00
CA GLN A 541 2.03 21.70 -14.67
C GLN A 541 3.31 22.04 -13.91
N GLN A 542 3.21 23.05 -13.03
CA GLN A 542 4.30 23.46 -12.16
C GLN A 542 4.65 22.36 -11.15
N PHE A 543 5.94 22.17 -10.88
CA PHE A 543 6.43 21.31 -9.81
C PHE A 543 7.67 21.93 -9.14
N PHE A 544 8.06 21.39 -7.99
CA PHE A 544 9.08 21.95 -7.12
C PHE A 544 10.41 21.19 -7.25
N LEU A 545 11.50 21.94 -7.43
CA LEU A 545 12.90 21.49 -7.37
C LEU A 545 13.74 22.50 -6.61
N LYS A 546 14.71 22.02 -5.84
CA LYS A 546 15.64 22.86 -5.08
C LYS A 546 17.07 22.40 -5.26
N GLU A 547 18.03 23.28 -4.98
CA GLU A 547 19.46 22.95 -4.92
C GLU A 547 19.96 22.26 -6.21
N ILE A 548 19.55 22.81 -7.35
CA ILE A 548 19.70 22.17 -8.66
C ILE A 548 21.09 22.42 -9.22
N SER A 549 21.81 21.37 -9.61
CA SER A 549 22.99 21.50 -10.48
C SER A 549 22.58 21.92 -11.90
N GLU A 550 23.02 23.11 -12.35
CA GLU A 550 22.85 23.54 -13.75
C GLU A 550 23.54 22.56 -14.70
N LEU A 551 22.94 22.35 -15.87
CA LEU A 551 23.45 21.47 -16.91
C LEU A 551 24.08 22.25 -18.07
N ASN A 552 25.27 21.84 -18.50
CA ASN A 552 25.84 22.18 -19.81
C ASN A 552 25.51 21.09 -20.82
N ILE A 553 25.04 21.49 -22.00
CA ILE A 553 24.48 20.58 -23.00
C ILE A 553 25.24 20.67 -24.32
N ALA A 554 25.49 19.51 -24.92
CA ALA A 554 26.02 19.36 -26.27
C ALA A 554 25.29 18.21 -26.97
N ALA A 555 25.35 18.17 -28.30
CA ALA A 555 24.81 17.04 -29.06
C ALA A 555 25.43 15.72 -28.55
N PRO A 556 24.65 14.64 -28.37
CA PRO A 556 23.28 14.45 -28.85
C PRO A 556 22.16 14.87 -27.87
N ALA A 557 22.47 15.48 -26.72
CA ALA A 557 21.46 15.94 -25.78
C ALA A 557 20.73 17.20 -26.26
N ASN A 558 19.49 17.35 -25.79
CA ASN A 558 18.61 18.48 -26.04
C ASN A 558 18.12 19.02 -24.69
N ILE A 559 17.93 20.35 -24.65
CA ILE A 559 17.29 21.03 -23.53
C ILE A 559 15.85 20.52 -23.41
N LEU A 560 15.46 20.08 -22.21
CA LEU A 560 14.07 19.72 -21.89
C LEU A 560 13.39 20.86 -21.14
N VAL A 561 14.03 21.39 -20.11
CA VAL A 561 13.53 22.50 -19.28
C VAL A 561 14.69 23.45 -18.98
N ASN A 562 14.45 24.74 -19.19
CA ASN A 562 15.34 25.83 -18.80
C ASN A 562 14.62 26.85 -17.91
N ARG A 563 15.40 27.64 -17.17
CA ARG A 563 14.92 28.77 -16.38
C ARG A 563 15.96 29.88 -16.50
N ASN A 564 15.55 31.08 -16.93
CA ASN A 564 16.46 32.22 -17.09
C ASN A 564 17.74 31.87 -17.88
N ASP A 565 17.56 31.19 -19.01
CA ASP A 565 18.64 30.67 -19.88
C ASP A 565 19.55 29.59 -19.28
N GLN A 566 19.33 29.18 -18.03
CA GLN A 566 20.04 28.08 -17.38
C GLN A 566 19.29 26.78 -17.59
N VAL A 567 20.00 25.71 -17.96
CA VAL A 567 19.36 24.42 -18.25
C VAL A 567 19.27 23.58 -16.98
N ILE A 568 18.06 23.08 -16.70
CA ILE A 568 17.73 22.34 -15.47
C ILE A 568 17.48 20.86 -15.76
N MET A 569 16.90 20.57 -16.93
CA MET A 569 16.64 19.21 -17.37
C MET A 569 17.04 19.03 -18.83
N ALA A 570 17.56 17.85 -19.15
CA ALA A 570 17.95 17.48 -20.49
C ALA A 570 17.48 16.07 -20.85
N THR A 571 17.30 15.83 -22.14
CA THR A 571 17.11 14.48 -22.68
C THR A 571 18.09 14.21 -23.80
N ALA A 572 18.49 12.96 -23.99
CA ALA A 572 19.31 12.54 -25.12
C ALA A 572 18.74 11.26 -25.75
N SER A 573 18.79 11.19 -27.07
CA SER A 573 18.58 9.93 -27.81
C SER A 573 19.95 9.32 -28.11
N TYR A 574 20.15 8.05 -27.76
CA TYR A 574 21.43 7.39 -27.95
C TYR A 574 21.24 5.95 -28.45
N GLY A 575 21.49 5.73 -29.74
CA GLY A 575 21.11 4.49 -30.40
C GLY A 575 19.60 4.29 -30.34
N LYS A 576 19.14 3.17 -29.77
CA LYS A 576 17.71 2.89 -29.56
C LYS A 576 17.18 3.37 -28.20
N GLY A 577 18.06 3.75 -27.28
CA GLY A 577 17.68 4.15 -25.92
C GLY A 577 17.61 5.65 -25.75
N LYS A 578 17.28 6.04 -24.52
CA LYS A 578 17.12 7.44 -24.12
C LYS A 578 17.83 7.72 -22.80
N VAL A 579 18.13 8.98 -22.56
CA VAL A 579 18.66 9.48 -21.30
C VAL A 579 17.79 10.65 -20.84
N PHE A 580 17.46 10.68 -19.55
CA PHE A 580 16.90 11.82 -18.85
C PHE A 580 17.89 12.28 -17.78
N ALA A 581 18.12 13.58 -17.67
CA ALA A 581 19.01 14.15 -16.67
C ALA A 581 18.36 15.36 -16.00
N VAL A 582 18.56 15.47 -14.68
CA VAL A 582 18.10 16.60 -13.86
C VAL A 582 19.06 16.80 -12.69
N GLY A 583 19.35 18.06 -12.39
CA GLY A 583 20.28 18.47 -11.33
C GLY A 583 19.73 18.41 -9.90
N ASP A 584 18.59 17.74 -9.66
CA ASP A 584 18.01 17.50 -8.33
C ASP A 584 17.22 16.18 -8.39
N PRO A 585 17.44 15.22 -7.47
CA PRO A 585 16.73 13.96 -7.45
C PRO A 585 15.31 14.03 -6.86
N TRP A 586 14.57 15.14 -7.07
CA TRP A 586 13.27 15.56 -6.50
C TRP A 586 12.13 14.52 -6.35
N LEU A 587 12.29 13.32 -6.88
CA LEU A 587 11.34 12.21 -6.87
C LEU A 587 11.24 11.49 -5.50
N TYR A 588 11.96 11.95 -4.48
CA TYR A 588 11.88 11.38 -3.14
C TYR A 588 10.61 11.79 -2.39
N ASN A 589 10.21 10.94 -1.44
CA ASN A 589 8.92 10.98 -0.77
C ASN A 589 8.57 12.39 -0.25
N GLU A 590 9.56 13.13 0.27
CA GLU A 590 9.40 14.49 0.79
C GLU A 590 8.59 15.45 -0.10
N TYR A 591 8.76 15.35 -1.41
CA TYR A 591 8.14 16.26 -2.37
C TYR A 591 7.06 15.62 -3.23
N VAL A 592 6.89 14.29 -3.17
CA VAL A 592 5.87 13.58 -3.97
C VAL A 592 4.72 13.04 -3.14
N ASP A 593 4.81 13.02 -1.80
CA ASP A 593 3.76 12.48 -0.92
C ASP A 593 2.73 13.52 -0.45
N GLY A 594 2.89 14.77 -0.87
CA GLY A 594 1.97 15.88 -0.61
C GLY A 594 1.94 16.40 0.82
N ARG A 595 2.83 15.95 1.72
CA ARG A 595 2.86 16.42 3.11
C ARG A 595 3.58 17.77 3.27
N ARG A 596 4.57 18.04 2.41
CA ARG A 596 5.45 19.23 2.54
C ARG A 596 5.06 20.39 1.62
N LEU A 597 4.76 20.11 0.35
CA LEU A 597 4.52 21.16 -0.64
C LEU A 597 3.10 21.76 -0.49
N PRO A 598 2.95 23.09 -0.67
CA PRO A 598 1.64 23.71 -0.73
C PRO A 598 0.89 23.34 -2.02
N ALA A 599 -0.41 23.65 -2.05
CA ALA A 599 -1.22 23.47 -3.25
C ALA A 599 -0.63 24.24 -4.46
N GLY A 600 -0.71 23.65 -5.65
CA GLY A 600 -0.19 24.24 -6.90
C GLY A 600 1.09 23.59 -7.42
N PHE A 601 1.75 22.74 -6.61
CA PHE A 601 2.84 21.90 -7.07
C PHE A 601 2.37 20.48 -7.40
N SER A 602 2.65 20.04 -8.63
CA SER A 602 2.20 18.77 -9.20
C SER A 602 3.32 17.71 -9.23
N ASN A 603 4.17 17.66 -8.21
CA ASN A 603 5.34 16.77 -8.16
C ASN A 603 4.97 15.29 -8.36
N TYR A 604 3.97 14.78 -7.63
CA TYR A 604 3.50 13.38 -7.83
C TYR A 604 3.11 13.11 -9.29
N LYS A 605 2.42 14.07 -9.93
CA LYS A 605 2.00 13.95 -11.33
C LYS A 605 3.19 13.99 -12.29
N ALA A 606 4.14 14.89 -12.09
CA ALA A 606 5.33 14.98 -12.92
C ALA A 606 6.20 13.70 -12.80
N MET A 607 6.22 13.06 -11.62
CA MET A 607 6.84 11.74 -11.42
C MET A 607 6.15 10.64 -12.25
N GLU A 608 4.80 10.60 -12.24
CA GLU A 608 4.04 9.67 -13.08
C GLU A 608 4.31 9.87 -14.59
N GLU A 609 4.41 11.13 -15.03
CA GLU A 609 4.65 11.49 -16.43
C GLU A 609 6.05 11.08 -16.88
N LEU A 610 7.08 11.32 -16.05
CA LEU A 610 8.45 10.88 -16.31
C LEU A 610 8.56 9.34 -16.40
N LEU A 611 7.91 8.61 -15.49
CA LEU A 611 7.83 7.14 -15.58
C LEU A 611 7.10 6.68 -16.83
N THR A 612 5.98 7.32 -17.17
CA THR A 612 5.20 7.00 -18.40
C THR A 612 6.05 7.19 -19.65
N TRP A 613 6.78 8.31 -19.75
CA TRP A 613 7.70 8.57 -20.86
C TRP A 613 8.80 7.50 -20.94
N SER A 614 9.40 7.15 -19.79
CA SER A 614 10.49 6.19 -19.71
C SER A 614 10.06 4.76 -20.08
N LEU A 615 8.84 4.38 -19.69
CA LEU A 615 8.29 3.06 -19.93
C LEU A 615 7.52 2.96 -21.25
N SER A 616 7.41 4.04 -22.03
CA SER A 616 6.72 4.02 -23.34
C SER A 616 7.52 3.39 -24.48
N ILE A 617 8.80 3.09 -24.27
CA ILE A 617 9.69 2.59 -25.33
C ILE A 617 9.32 1.15 -25.70
N LYS A 618 9.22 0.91 -27.02
CA LYS A 618 8.95 -0.39 -27.65
C LYS A 618 10.24 -1.03 -28.15
#